data_AF-A0A016TQ95-F1
#
_entry.id   AF-A0A016TQ95-F1
#
_cell.length_a   1.000
_cell.length_b   1.000
_cell.length_c   1.000
_cell.angle_alpha   90.00
_cell.angle_beta   90.00
_cell.angle_gamma   90.00
#
_symmetry.space_group_name_H-M   'P 1'
#
loop_
_entity.id
_entity.type
_entity.pdbx_description
1 polymer ?
#
loop_
_entity_poly.entity_id
_entity_poly.type
_entity_poly.pdbx_seq_one_letter_code
_entity_poly.pdbx_strand_id
1 'polypeptide(L)'
;MRSASSNDLGSPPEQTEEPVTMWTSERFLELRREFLADRTEFKALEILKRMVAIDVNQVDENAWLECKDLISMLLNAIPVAKLLETQQIMLLTALETCPSHVVTALAAHLTTHQQVVTPLLNGVAQAVSVAFARRINDPDTYEQVGHFISTRISSV
;
A
#
# COMPACT_ATOMS: atom_id res chain seq x y z
N MET A 1 -7.80 8.34 70.17
CA MET A 1 -7.24 7.31 69.27
C MET A 1 -7.84 7.53 67.90
N ARG A 2 -7.02 7.77 66.88
CA ARG A 2 -7.43 8.01 65.49
C ARG A 2 -7.72 6.65 64.84
N SER A 3 -8.90 6.48 64.25
CA SER A 3 -9.24 5.30 63.44
C SER A 3 -9.50 5.74 62.00
N ALA A 4 -8.94 4.96 61.08
CA ALA A 4 -8.56 5.34 59.74
C ALA A 4 -9.71 5.36 58.71
N SER A 5 -9.46 6.15 57.66
CA SER A 5 -10.21 6.29 56.41
C SER A 5 -10.52 4.95 55.74
N SER A 6 -11.70 4.86 55.13
CA SER A 6 -11.99 3.91 54.05
C SER A 6 -12.38 4.75 52.82
N ASN A 7 -11.39 5.01 51.96
CA ASN A 7 -11.63 5.49 50.61
C ASN A 7 -11.74 4.24 49.74
N ASP A 8 -12.97 3.88 49.37
CA ASP A 8 -13.25 2.85 48.38
C ASP A 8 -13.09 3.48 46.99
N LEU A 9 -11.84 3.56 46.53
CA LEU A 9 -11.51 3.92 45.15
C LEU A 9 -11.58 2.63 44.34
N GLY A 10 -12.75 2.38 43.75
CA GLY A 10 -12.91 1.36 42.71
C GLY A 10 -11.87 1.58 41.61
N SER A 11 -11.09 0.55 41.34
CA SER A 11 -10.12 0.53 40.25
C SER A 11 -10.80 0.89 38.93
N PRO A 12 -10.17 1.71 38.04
CA PRO A 12 -10.70 1.91 36.71
C PRO A 12 -10.78 0.56 35.98
N PRO A 13 -11.76 0.35 35.10
CA PRO A 13 -11.81 -0.87 34.30
C PRO A 13 -10.50 -0.99 33.52
N GLU A 14 -9.82 -2.13 33.66
CA GLU A 14 -8.72 -2.54 32.80
C GLU A 14 -9.22 -2.41 31.36
N GLN A 15 -8.69 -1.43 30.63
CA GLN A 15 -8.87 -1.35 29.20
C GLN A 15 -8.17 -2.60 28.65
N THR A 16 -8.95 -3.61 28.29
CA THR A 16 -8.48 -4.75 27.52
C THR A 16 -7.95 -4.17 26.21
N GLU A 17 -6.64 -3.91 26.15
CA GLU A 17 -5.98 -3.57 24.90
C GLU A 17 -6.21 -4.76 23.96
N GLU A 18 -7.07 -4.57 22.96
CA GLU A 18 -7.20 -5.57 21.89
C GLU A 18 -5.80 -5.83 21.35
N PRO A 19 -5.36 -7.10 21.27
CA PRO A 19 -4.00 -7.39 20.84
C PRO A 19 -3.76 -6.75 19.48
N VAL A 20 -2.84 -5.77 19.44
CA VAL A 20 -2.48 -5.06 18.21
C VAL A 20 -2.09 -6.11 17.20
N THR A 21 -2.93 -6.26 16.19
CA THR A 21 -2.89 -7.43 15.33
C THR A 21 -1.85 -7.19 14.23
N MET A 22 -0.59 -7.50 14.52
CA MET A 22 0.55 -7.27 13.61
C MET A 22 0.47 -8.10 12.33
N TRP A 23 0.84 -7.49 11.21
CA TRP A 23 1.01 -8.06 9.87
C TRP A 23 2.41 -8.65 9.71
N THR A 24 2.51 -9.94 9.98
CA THR A 24 3.73 -10.75 9.85
C THR A 24 3.85 -11.37 8.46
N SER A 25 5.02 -11.94 8.13
CA SER A 25 5.25 -12.70 6.89
C SER A 25 4.17 -13.77 6.65
N GLU A 26 3.74 -14.49 7.70
CA GLU A 26 2.75 -15.56 7.56
C GLU A 26 1.41 -15.03 7.03
N ARG A 27 0.99 -13.83 7.45
CA ARG A 27 -0.26 -13.22 6.95
C ARG A 27 -0.18 -12.85 5.48
N PHE A 28 0.96 -12.34 5.02
CA PHE A 28 1.15 -12.10 3.59
C PHE A 28 1.24 -13.41 2.81
N LEU A 29 1.81 -14.48 3.39
CA LEU A 29 1.80 -15.82 2.79
C LEU A 29 0.39 -16.41 2.72
N GLU A 30 -0.47 -16.15 3.70
CA GLU A 30 -1.89 -16.52 3.65
C GLU A 30 -2.61 -15.83 2.50
N LEU A 31 -2.46 -14.51 2.35
CA LEU A 31 -3.02 -13.77 1.21
C LEU A 31 -2.47 -14.27 -0.13
N ARG A 32 -1.18 -14.62 -0.18
CA ARG A 32 -0.57 -15.25 -1.35
C ARG A 32 -1.22 -16.59 -1.67
N ARG A 33 -1.43 -17.46 -0.69
CA ARG A 33 -2.10 -18.75 -0.88
C ARG A 33 -3.54 -18.55 -1.35
N GLU A 34 -4.23 -17.56 -0.78
CA GLU A 34 -5.59 -17.16 -1.17
C GLU A 34 -5.65 -16.75 -2.65
N PHE A 35 -4.72 -15.89 -3.10
CA PHE A 35 -4.62 -15.51 -4.52
C PHE A 35 -4.24 -16.69 -5.42
N LEU A 36 -3.31 -17.54 -4.99
CA LEU A 36 -2.88 -18.70 -5.78
C LEU A 36 -3.99 -19.74 -5.95
N ALA A 37 -4.93 -19.81 -5.02
CA ALA A 37 -6.12 -20.67 -5.12
C ALA A 37 -7.13 -20.15 -6.16
N ASP A 38 -7.25 -18.83 -6.32
CA ASP A 38 -8.15 -18.16 -7.26
C ASP A 38 -7.42 -17.00 -7.97
N ARG A 39 -6.76 -17.34 -9.08
CA ARG A 39 -5.82 -16.45 -9.80
C ARG A 39 -6.54 -15.50 -10.75
N THR A 40 -7.67 -14.96 -10.32
CA THR A 40 -8.46 -14.02 -11.11
C THR A 40 -8.08 -12.58 -10.83
N GLU A 41 -8.31 -11.71 -11.81
CA GLU A 41 -8.15 -10.26 -11.66
C GLU A 41 -9.02 -9.72 -10.51
N PHE A 42 -10.24 -10.22 -10.37
CA PHE A 42 -11.16 -9.85 -9.30
C PHE A 42 -10.56 -10.14 -7.92
N LYS A 43 -10.00 -11.35 -7.75
CA LYS A 43 -9.36 -11.74 -6.50
C LYS A 43 -8.10 -10.93 -6.21
N ALA A 44 -7.30 -10.66 -7.25
CA ALA A 44 -6.13 -9.81 -7.12
C ALA A 44 -6.51 -8.40 -6.62
N LEU A 45 -7.58 -7.81 -7.17
CA LEU A 45 -8.09 -6.51 -6.75
C LEU A 45 -8.66 -6.51 -5.33
N GLU A 46 -9.38 -7.56 -4.94
CA GLU A 46 -9.91 -7.73 -3.59
C GLU A 46 -8.77 -7.72 -2.56
N ILE A 47 -7.74 -8.54 -2.79
CA ILE A 47 -6.59 -8.65 -1.90
C ILE A 47 -5.79 -7.34 -1.88
N LEU A 48 -5.55 -6.72 -3.04
CA LEU A 48 -4.82 -5.45 -3.10
C LEU A 48 -5.54 -4.34 -2.30
N LYS A 49 -6.88 -4.28 -2.36
CA LYS A 49 -7.68 -3.34 -1.54
C LYS A 49 -7.52 -3.61 -0.04
N ARG A 50 -7.53 -4.88 0.37
CA ARG A 50 -7.25 -5.27 1.76
C ARG A 50 -5.87 -4.82 2.20
N MET A 51 -4.87 -4.93 1.33
CA MET A 51 -3.50 -4.49 1.61
C MET A 51 -3.37 -2.98 1.76
N VAL A 52 -4.05 -2.18 0.93
CA VAL A 52 -4.03 -0.70 1.03
C VAL A 52 -4.66 -0.21 2.35
N ALA A 53 -5.57 -0.98 2.94
CA ALA A 53 -6.21 -0.66 4.21
C ALA A 53 -5.36 -1.02 5.45
N ILE A 54 -4.18 -1.65 5.26
CA ILE A 54 -3.28 -2.01 6.36
C ILE A 54 -2.64 -0.75 6.94
N ASP A 55 -2.71 -0.59 8.26
CA ASP A 55 -1.89 0.40 8.96
C ASP A 55 -0.42 -0.02 8.90
N VAL A 56 0.42 0.84 8.31
CA VAL A 56 1.85 0.61 8.13
C VAL A 56 2.57 0.37 9.46
N ASN A 57 2.08 0.98 10.55
CA ASN A 57 2.64 0.80 11.89
C ASN A 57 2.40 -0.60 12.46
N GLN A 58 1.52 -1.38 11.82
CA GLN A 58 1.21 -2.75 12.19
C GLN A 58 1.97 -3.76 11.33
N VAL A 59 2.86 -3.36 10.44
CA VAL A 59 3.62 -4.28 9.58
C VAL A 59 4.97 -4.62 10.23
N ASP A 60 5.27 -5.91 10.38
CA ASP A 60 6.57 -6.39 10.83
C ASP A 60 7.64 -6.02 9.79
N GLU A 61 8.77 -5.46 10.24
CA GLU A 61 9.90 -5.09 9.37
C GLU A 61 10.42 -6.29 8.55
N ASN A 62 10.33 -7.50 9.10
CA ASN A 62 10.76 -8.72 8.43
C ASN A 62 9.77 -9.22 7.36
N ALA A 63 8.55 -8.69 7.35
CA ALA A 63 7.50 -9.11 6.43
C ALA A 63 7.53 -8.41 5.06
N TRP A 64 8.47 -7.46 4.88
CA TRP A 64 8.55 -6.69 3.64
C TRP A 64 8.77 -7.56 2.41
N LEU A 65 9.60 -8.61 2.50
CA LEU A 65 9.89 -9.47 1.35
C LEU A 65 8.62 -10.17 0.85
N GLU A 66 7.85 -10.78 1.75
CA GLU A 66 6.59 -11.43 1.40
C GLU A 66 5.54 -10.43 0.91
N CYS A 67 5.49 -9.24 1.51
CA CYS A 67 4.60 -8.16 1.08
C CYS A 67 4.92 -7.70 -0.34
N LYS A 68 6.20 -7.45 -0.65
CA LYS A 68 6.66 -7.03 -1.98
C LYS A 68 6.37 -8.09 -3.05
N ASP A 69 6.63 -9.36 -2.74
CA ASP A 69 6.34 -10.48 -3.63
C ASP A 69 4.84 -10.55 -3.95
N LEU A 70 4.01 -10.41 -2.92
CA LEU A 70 2.56 -10.39 -3.06
C LEU A 70 2.09 -9.20 -3.90
N ILE A 71 2.52 -7.98 -3.60
CA ILE A 71 2.21 -6.78 -4.40
C ILE A 71 2.56 -7.03 -5.87
N SER A 72 3.75 -7.55 -6.14
CA SER A 72 4.21 -7.83 -7.52
C SER A 72 3.30 -8.84 -8.23
N MET A 73 2.90 -9.93 -7.56
CA MET A 73 1.97 -10.91 -8.12
C MET A 73 0.58 -10.33 -8.39
N LEU A 74 0.03 -9.55 -7.45
CA LEU A 74 -1.29 -8.95 -7.59
C LEU A 74 -1.31 -7.93 -8.73
N LEU A 75 -0.31 -7.04 -8.78
CA LEU A 75 -0.20 -6.03 -9.85
C LEU A 75 -0.05 -6.69 -11.23
N ASN A 76 0.73 -7.76 -11.35
CA ASN A 76 0.87 -8.49 -12.62
C ASN A 76 -0.42 -9.20 -13.08
N ALA A 77 -1.36 -9.46 -12.16
CA ALA A 77 -2.64 -10.06 -12.47
C ALA A 77 -3.72 -9.03 -12.83
N ILE A 78 -3.44 -7.73 -12.66
CA ILE A 78 -4.39 -6.65 -12.90
C ILE A 78 -3.92 -5.83 -14.10
N PRO A 79 -4.77 -5.64 -15.14
CA PRO A 79 -4.43 -4.74 -16.23
C PRO A 79 -4.12 -3.32 -15.73
N VAL A 80 -2.98 -2.78 -16.14
CA VAL A 80 -2.51 -1.46 -15.67
C VAL A 80 -3.51 -0.34 -16.00
N ALA A 81 -4.24 -0.46 -17.12
CA ALA A 81 -5.30 0.45 -17.49
C ALA A 81 -6.43 0.48 -16.43
N LYS A 82 -6.82 -0.70 -15.92
CA LYS A 82 -7.85 -0.79 -14.89
C LYS A 82 -7.43 -0.15 -13.57
N LEU A 83 -6.14 -0.26 -13.21
CA LEU A 83 -5.58 0.43 -12.04
C LEU A 83 -5.71 1.95 -12.19
N LEU A 84 -5.36 2.49 -13.37
CA LEU A 84 -5.31 3.93 -13.62
C LEU A 84 -6.69 4.56 -13.91
N GLU A 85 -7.58 3.83 -14.55
CA GLU A 85 -8.89 4.33 -14.99
C GLU A 85 -9.99 4.03 -13.98
N THR A 86 -10.04 2.81 -13.44
CA THR A 86 -11.16 2.36 -12.60
C THR A 86 -10.82 2.33 -11.12
N GLN A 87 -9.58 2.01 -10.76
CA GLN A 87 -9.13 1.91 -9.36
C GLN A 87 -8.25 3.11 -8.95
N GLN A 88 -8.40 4.24 -9.64
CA GLN A 88 -7.55 5.42 -9.44
C GLN A 88 -7.57 5.91 -7.99
N ILE A 89 -8.73 5.92 -7.33
CA ILE A 89 -8.85 6.35 -5.94
C ILE A 89 -8.04 5.44 -5.01
N MET A 90 -8.13 4.13 -5.18
CA MET A 90 -7.33 3.17 -4.40
C MET A 90 -5.83 3.40 -4.62
N LEU A 91 -5.42 3.66 -5.87
CA LEU A 91 -4.02 3.94 -6.19
C LEU A 91 -3.55 5.25 -5.55
N LEU A 92 -4.35 6.31 -5.60
CA LEU A 92 -4.04 7.59 -4.96
C LEU A 92 -3.90 7.44 -3.45
N THR A 93 -4.83 6.72 -2.81
CA THR A 93 -4.73 6.39 -1.37
C THR A 93 -3.44 5.66 -1.07
N ALA A 94 -3.08 4.64 -1.86
CA ALA A 94 -1.82 3.92 -1.67
C ALA A 94 -0.60 4.83 -1.79
N LEU A 95 -0.58 5.77 -2.73
CA LEU A 95 0.53 6.72 -2.89
C LEU A 95 0.67 7.69 -1.71
N GLU A 96 -0.44 8.01 -1.05
CA GLU A 96 -0.48 8.91 0.11
C GLU A 96 -0.13 8.20 1.43
N THR A 97 -0.58 6.96 1.61
CA THR A 97 -0.48 6.26 2.91
C THR A 97 0.64 5.22 2.96
N CYS A 98 1.05 4.65 1.83
CA CYS A 98 2.03 3.57 1.84
C CYS A 98 3.48 4.10 1.99
N PRO A 99 4.35 3.29 2.61
CA PRO A 99 5.76 3.65 2.78
C PRO A 99 6.48 3.69 1.44
N SER A 100 7.62 4.37 1.44
CA SER A 100 8.44 4.70 0.27
C SER A 100 8.80 3.48 -0.58
N HIS A 101 9.13 2.36 0.03
CA HIS A 101 9.45 1.12 -0.67
C HIS A 101 8.25 0.52 -1.44
N VAL A 102 7.02 0.68 -0.95
CA VAL A 102 5.80 0.28 -1.68
C VAL A 102 5.54 1.22 -2.86
N VAL A 103 5.68 2.53 -2.65
CA VAL A 103 5.54 3.53 -3.72
C VAL A 103 6.57 3.30 -4.82
N THR A 104 7.81 2.97 -4.48
CA THR A 104 8.87 2.59 -5.40
C THR A 104 8.49 1.32 -6.20
N ALA A 105 7.92 0.31 -5.56
CA ALA A 105 7.46 -0.90 -6.25
C ALA A 105 6.31 -0.60 -7.24
N LEU A 106 5.37 0.27 -6.87
CA LEU A 106 4.29 0.72 -7.76
C LEU A 106 4.85 1.50 -8.96
N ALA A 107 5.76 2.44 -8.73
CA ALA A 107 6.41 3.21 -9.80
C ALA A 107 7.19 2.29 -10.76
N ALA A 108 7.93 1.31 -10.24
CA ALA A 108 8.63 0.32 -11.06
C ALA A 108 7.65 -0.49 -11.92
N HIS A 109 6.54 -0.98 -11.34
CA HIS A 109 5.54 -1.73 -12.08
C HIS A 109 4.85 -0.90 -13.19
N LEU A 110 4.54 0.37 -12.93
CA LEU A 110 3.96 1.24 -13.97
C LEU A 110 4.97 1.56 -15.08
N THR A 111 6.26 1.70 -14.72
CA THR A 111 7.34 1.94 -15.68
C THR A 111 7.48 0.78 -16.67
N THR A 112 7.35 -0.48 -16.23
CA THR A 112 7.42 -1.64 -17.15
C THR A 112 6.26 -1.70 -18.14
N HIS A 113 5.19 -0.93 -17.91
CA HIS A 113 4.00 -0.85 -18.78
C HIS A 113 3.84 0.52 -19.45
N GLN A 114 4.94 1.26 -19.64
CA GLN A 114 4.94 2.66 -20.11
C GLN A 114 4.06 2.91 -21.35
N GLN A 115 4.05 1.99 -22.32
CA GLN A 115 3.26 2.14 -23.55
C GLN A 115 1.75 2.32 -23.31
N VAL A 116 1.22 1.71 -22.25
CA VAL A 116 -0.19 1.85 -21.85
C VAL A 116 -0.34 2.98 -20.83
N VAL A 117 0.61 3.13 -19.91
CA VAL A 117 0.55 4.08 -18.80
C VAL A 117 0.65 5.53 -19.27
N THR A 118 1.59 5.85 -20.15
CA THR A 118 1.85 7.23 -20.60
C THR A 118 0.62 7.95 -21.16
N PRO A 119 -0.15 7.41 -22.13
CA PRO A 119 -1.35 8.09 -22.62
C PRO A 119 -2.41 8.28 -21.53
N LEU A 120 -2.56 7.31 -20.62
CA LEU A 120 -3.51 7.40 -19.52
C LEU A 120 -3.13 8.51 -18.52
N LEU A 121 -1.85 8.60 -18.16
CA LEU A 121 -1.33 9.66 -17.28
C LEU A 121 -1.43 11.05 -17.92
N ASN A 122 -1.35 11.15 -19.25
CA ASN A 122 -1.55 12.41 -19.96
C ASN A 122 -3.03 12.77 -20.14
N GLY A 123 -3.95 11.81 -19.97
CA GLY A 123 -5.39 12.00 -20.06
C GLY A 123 -6.10 11.85 -18.72
N VAL A 124 -6.75 10.70 -18.53
CA VAL A 124 -7.69 10.43 -17.43
C VAL A 124 -7.04 10.21 -16.06
N ALA A 125 -5.73 9.93 -16.02
CA ALA A 125 -4.98 9.59 -14.81
C ALA A 125 -3.92 10.61 -14.39
N GLN A 126 -4.08 11.87 -14.77
CA GLN A 126 -3.14 12.96 -14.42
C GLN A 126 -2.91 13.10 -12.91
N ALA A 127 -3.94 12.88 -12.08
CA ALA A 127 -3.83 12.95 -10.62
C ALA A 127 -2.79 11.97 -10.07
N VAL A 128 -2.63 10.80 -10.69
CA VAL A 128 -1.65 9.78 -10.30
C VAL A 128 -0.22 10.31 -10.50
N SER A 129 0.05 10.99 -11.62
CA SER A 129 1.34 11.63 -11.85
C SER A 129 1.66 12.70 -10.81
N VAL A 130 0.66 13.50 -10.42
CA VAL A 130 0.83 14.53 -9.38
C VAL A 130 1.11 13.88 -8.02
N ALA A 131 0.41 12.79 -7.67
CA ALA A 131 0.64 12.05 -6.44
C ALA A 131 2.06 11.47 -6.37
N PHE A 132 2.54 10.85 -7.46
CA PHE A 132 3.94 10.42 -7.55
C PHE A 132 4.91 11.59 -7.41
N ALA A 133 4.67 12.71 -8.09
CA ALA A 133 5.54 13.90 -7.99
C ALA A 133 5.64 14.44 -6.57
N ARG A 134 4.58 14.34 -5.75
CA ARG A 134 4.63 14.73 -4.33
C ARG A 134 5.56 13.84 -3.51
N ARG A 135 5.76 12.58 -3.92
CA ARG A 135 6.68 11.65 -3.25
C ARG A 135 8.14 11.84 -3.68
N ILE A 136 8.43 12.59 -4.75
CA ILE A 136 9.82 12.77 -5.27
C ILE A 136 10.77 13.46 -4.27
N ASN A 137 10.23 14.19 -3.29
CA ASN A 137 11.03 14.84 -2.25
C ASN A 137 11.51 13.86 -1.17
N ASP A 138 11.11 12.59 -1.27
CA ASP A 138 11.54 11.53 -0.36
C ASP A 138 12.88 10.92 -0.84
N PRO A 139 13.95 10.99 -0.04
CA PRO A 139 15.26 10.44 -0.38
C PRO A 139 15.25 8.96 -0.77
N ASP A 140 14.24 8.20 -0.33
CA ASP A 140 14.16 6.76 -0.59
C ASP A 140 13.33 6.43 -1.85
N THR A 141 12.68 7.42 -2.47
CA THR A 141 11.86 7.21 -3.69
C THR A 141 12.24 8.08 -4.88
N TYR A 142 13.02 9.15 -4.68
CA TYR A 142 13.25 10.18 -5.70
C TYR A 142 13.78 9.63 -7.03
N GLU A 143 14.63 8.60 -7.01
CA GLU A 143 15.23 8.05 -8.23
C GLU A 143 14.18 7.32 -9.09
N GLN A 144 13.43 6.40 -8.48
CA GLN A 144 12.43 5.62 -9.22
C GLN A 144 11.24 6.49 -9.64
N VAL A 145 10.81 7.41 -8.76
CA VAL A 145 9.76 8.39 -9.05
C VAL A 145 10.23 9.39 -10.11
N GLY A 146 11.48 9.86 -10.02
CA GLY A 146 12.09 10.73 -11.01
C GLY A 146 12.20 10.07 -12.38
N HIS A 147 12.61 8.79 -12.44
CA HIS A 147 12.60 8.02 -13.67
C HIS A 147 11.19 7.90 -14.25
N PHE A 148 10.21 7.55 -13.42
CA PHE A 148 8.81 7.43 -13.84
C PHE A 148 8.19 8.74 -14.34
N ILE A 149 8.57 9.88 -13.77
CA ILE A 149 8.10 11.20 -14.23
C ILE A 149 8.88 11.67 -15.46
N SER A 150 10.17 11.41 -15.53
CA SER A 150 11.02 11.79 -16.67
C SER A 150 10.59 11.07 -17.95
N THR A 151 10.19 9.79 -17.85
CA THR A 151 9.65 9.03 -18.98
C THR A 151 8.34 9.59 -19.53
N ARG A 152 7.59 10.38 -18.75
CA ARG A 152 6.45 11.18 -19.25
C ARG A 152 6.91 12.36 -20.10
N ILE A 153 7.97 13.06 -19.68
CA ILE A 153 8.45 14.28 -20.35
C ILE A 153 9.06 13.94 -21.72
N SER A 154 9.77 12.82 -21.83
CA SER A 154 10.41 12.39 -23.08
C SER A 154 9.44 11.90 -24.18
N SER A 155 8.14 11.78 -23.89
CA SER A 155 7.13 11.34 -24.87
C SER A 155 6.23 12.47 -25.41
N VAL A 156 6.53 13.72 -25.07
CA VAL A 156 5.88 14.93 -25.60
C VAL A 156 6.82 15.56 -26.62
#